data_AF-A0A5N6XSX6-F1
#
_entry.id   AF-A0A5N6XSX6-F1
#
_cell.length_a   1.000
_cell.length_b   1.000
_cell.length_c   1.000
_cell.angle_alpha   90.00
_cell.angle_beta   90.00
_cell.angle_gamma   90.00
#
_symmetry.space_group_name_H-M   'P 1'
#
loop_
_entity.id
_entity.type
_entity.pdbx_description
1 polymer ?
#
loop_
_entity_poly.entity_id
_entity_poly.type
_entity_poly.pdbx_seq_one_letter_code
_entity_poly.pdbx_strand_id
1 'polypeptide(L)'
;MRPKTDTSWLDVGVGENGSYVIRDYGRLDEVVSELTQPRQQYPFLSVFLGGKNKDIALQAIFPQNNIRRTQPSSRIGLRYDITSSNSESPILFADGNVTPTKGVLGAMPGVHDYPITWPISSTDNASRLVYARLIFLFADLVCLFADDFPDLMSVAHFLVDCVSMRSASAMPVAVRPRVLVVLMGNPDRSERNGPLQQFYQQLYEADSTHLSECFSHVNVVYLDPIQSDSLRYDSVRTWILNQRENIQIVRRENWSQVNAVQLQALFTSAIRNLVSQNQAFFDFVNASREWNPVGAGLSDHVAHFLEVGHREECKFEILLSSLASALILDHCLPGMMLMDPYAVFRTLYHDPVLRAFRDRQAPRFSKSVPDLVSLVEQEFVTQYHLYASGEQSSIEYRRQHLLSTNHELCRVQSDKICLYCLVRTAQHSQVCCHTICDLCPQLFGNAAPDAEYQFSMVGCLLCNSRAVTTIDVLPPTMNPTVLAIDGGGVRGGIPLEYLLLIQESLGPECKLADLVDLAVGSSSGEECVSCFPYRFLCSYLPHLPEPS
;
A
#
# COMPACT_ATOMS: atom_id res chain seq x y z
N MET A 1 14.07 29.29 -23.60
CA MET A 1 14.87 28.21 -22.98
C MET A 1 13.89 27.25 -22.34
N ARG A 2 13.89 25.95 -22.70
CA ARG A 2 13.17 24.95 -21.89
C ARG A 2 13.89 24.88 -20.53
N PRO A 3 13.17 24.80 -19.40
CA PRO A 3 13.81 24.61 -18.09
C PRO A 3 14.72 23.39 -18.15
N LYS A 4 15.88 23.47 -17.51
CA LYS A 4 16.75 22.30 -17.33
C LYS A 4 16.00 21.37 -16.38
N THR A 5 15.49 20.26 -16.88
CA THR A 5 14.86 19.23 -16.03
C THR A 5 15.93 18.68 -15.10
N ASP A 6 15.78 18.94 -13.81
CA ASP A 6 16.62 18.30 -12.79
C ASP A 6 16.24 16.82 -12.74
N THR A 7 17.23 15.95 -12.65
CA THR A 7 17.02 14.49 -12.55
C THR A 7 17.57 13.94 -11.24
N SER A 8 17.95 14.83 -10.32
CA SER A 8 18.42 14.49 -8.99
C SER A 8 17.32 13.75 -8.24
N TRP A 9 17.59 12.55 -7.72
CA TRP A 9 16.60 11.76 -7.00
C TRP A 9 16.96 11.59 -5.53
N LEU A 10 18.08 10.92 -5.25
CA LEU A 10 18.51 10.61 -3.89
C LEU A 10 19.95 11.02 -3.66
N ASP A 11 20.24 11.44 -2.43
CA ASP A 11 21.59 11.66 -1.92
C ASP A 11 21.70 11.20 -0.46
N VAL A 12 22.93 11.06 0.02
CA VAL A 12 23.23 10.82 1.44
C VAL A 12 24.16 11.92 1.91
N GLY A 13 23.80 12.57 3.01
CA GLY A 13 24.64 13.61 3.57
C GLY A 13 24.47 13.77 5.06
N VAL A 14 24.92 14.93 5.55
CA VAL A 14 24.81 15.35 6.94
C VAL A 14 23.78 16.46 7.00
N GLY A 15 22.75 16.29 7.83
CA GLY A 15 21.73 17.30 8.08
C GLY A 15 22.25 18.42 8.99
N GLU A 16 21.42 19.44 9.21
CA GLU A 16 21.78 20.63 10.00
C GLU A 16 22.21 20.27 11.44
N ASN A 17 21.62 19.22 12.01
CA ASN A 17 21.90 18.76 13.37
C ASN A 17 23.14 17.85 13.46
N GLY A 18 23.90 17.69 12.37
CA GLY A 18 25.07 16.80 12.31
C GLY A 18 24.73 15.32 12.15
N SER A 19 23.45 14.93 12.15
CA SER A 19 23.00 13.56 11.87
C SER A 19 23.10 13.23 10.39
N TYR A 20 23.37 11.96 10.05
CA TYR A 20 23.26 11.51 8.67
C TYR A 20 21.80 11.52 8.21
N VAL A 21 21.57 11.88 6.94
CA VAL A 21 20.25 11.98 6.32
C VAL A 21 20.25 11.28 4.96
N ILE A 22 19.12 10.66 4.61
CA ILE A 22 18.77 10.36 3.21
C ILE A 22 18.04 11.58 2.68
N ARG A 23 18.53 12.19 1.61
CA ARG A 23 17.87 13.33 0.97
C ARG A 23 17.10 12.88 -0.24
N ASP A 24 15.82 13.23 -0.27
CA ASP A 24 14.91 13.00 -1.38
C ASP A 24 14.57 14.31 -2.07
N TYR A 25 14.90 14.37 -3.36
CA TYR A 25 14.67 15.54 -4.21
C TYR A 25 13.26 15.53 -4.83
N GLY A 26 12.42 14.54 -4.51
CA GLY A 26 11.03 14.45 -5.00
C GLY A 26 10.91 13.97 -6.45
N ARG A 27 12.01 13.54 -7.08
CA ARG A 27 12.03 13.21 -8.51
C ARG A 27 11.15 12.01 -8.88
N LEU A 28 10.94 11.06 -7.97
CA LEU A 28 10.01 9.96 -8.21
C LEU A 28 8.57 10.48 -8.36
N ASP A 29 8.16 11.42 -7.50
CA ASP A 29 6.85 12.06 -7.56
C ASP A 29 6.65 12.81 -8.88
N GLU A 30 7.66 13.58 -9.30
CA GLU A 30 7.66 14.28 -10.58
C GLU A 30 7.52 13.31 -11.74
N VAL A 31 8.35 12.25 -11.81
CA VAL A 31 8.30 11.25 -12.87
C VAL A 31 6.93 10.58 -12.93
N VAL A 32 6.34 10.21 -11.79
CA VAL A 32 5.01 9.59 -11.74
C VAL A 32 3.92 10.55 -12.22
N SER A 33 4.05 11.85 -11.93
CA SER A 33 3.12 12.88 -12.43
C SER A 33 3.26 13.16 -13.95
N GLU A 34 4.44 12.89 -14.51
CA GLU A 34 4.76 13.06 -15.95
C GLU A 34 4.24 11.89 -16.81
N LEU A 35 3.86 10.76 -16.20
CA LEU A 35 3.31 9.58 -16.88
C LEU A 35 1.86 9.80 -17.34
N THR A 36 1.46 9.13 -18.42
CA THR A 36 0.13 9.32 -19.03
C THR A 36 -1.00 8.75 -18.19
N GLN A 37 -0.80 7.57 -17.60
CA GLN A 37 -1.80 6.83 -16.84
C GLN A 37 -1.14 6.09 -15.66
N PRO A 38 -0.60 6.80 -14.65
CA PRO A 38 0.26 6.20 -13.63
C PRO A 38 -0.41 5.10 -12.79
N ARG A 39 -1.75 5.07 -12.72
CA ARG A 39 -2.52 4.01 -12.04
C ARG A 39 -2.68 2.73 -12.87
N GLN A 40 -2.46 2.80 -14.18
CA GLN A 40 -2.58 1.69 -15.14
C GLN A 40 -1.23 1.30 -15.75
N GLN A 41 -0.15 1.97 -15.35
CA GLN A 41 1.21 1.72 -15.81
C GLN A 41 2.05 1.08 -14.71
N TYR A 42 2.76 0.00 -15.05
CA TYR A 42 3.56 -0.86 -14.16
C TYR A 42 5.05 -0.71 -14.49
N PRO A 43 5.74 0.26 -13.88
CA PRO A 43 7.06 0.65 -14.35
C PRO A 43 8.10 -0.46 -14.22
N PHE A 44 9.06 -0.48 -15.15
CA PHE A 44 10.22 -1.35 -15.10
C PHE A 44 11.44 -0.54 -14.63
N LEU A 45 11.93 -0.79 -13.42
CA LEU A 45 13.02 0.00 -12.81
C LEU A 45 14.38 -0.65 -13.07
N SER A 46 15.19 0.01 -13.91
CA SER A 46 16.58 -0.38 -14.20
C SER A 46 17.57 0.52 -13.48
N VAL A 47 18.56 -0.05 -12.81
CA VAL A 47 19.60 0.70 -12.09
C VAL A 47 20.92 0.56 -12.84
N PHE A 48 21.55 1.67 -13.21
CA PHE A 48 22.82 1.69 -13.95
C PHE A 48 23.92 2.25 -13.05
N LEU A 49 24.93 1.43 -12.75
CA LEU A 49 26.01 1.77 -11.83
C LEU A 49 27.35 1.77 -12.55
N GLY A 50 28.04 2.92 -12.46
CA GLY A 50 29.33 3.15 -13.08
C GLY A 50 29.63 4.63 -13.24
N GLY A 51 30.67 4.92 -14.01
CA GLY A 51 31.17 6.26 -14.30
C GLY A 51 31.04 6.56 -15.79
N LYS A 52 32.18 6.63 -16.49
CA LYS A 52 32.25 7.12 -17.86
C LYS A 52 31.62 6.14 -18.86
N ASN A 53 31.89 4.84 -18.74
CA ASN A 53 31.35 3.85 -19.67
C ASN A 53 29.83 3.73 -19.50
N LYS A 54 29.33 3.80 -18.25
CA LYS A 54 27.89 3.94 -17.95
C LYS A 54 27.28 5.15 -18.66
N ASP A 55 27.88 6.33 -18.58
CA ASP A 55 27.34 7.54 -19.21
C ASP A 55 27.30 7.46 -20.75
N ILE A 56 28.28 6.79 -21.37
CA ILE A 56 28.28 6.52 -22.82
C ILE A 56 27.17 5.51 -23.15
N ALA A 57 27.04 4.45 -22.37
CA ALA A 57 26.02 3.44 -22.56
C ALA A 57 24.60 4.02 -22.46
N LEU A 58 24.32 4.85 -21.45
CA LEU A 58 23.01 5.49 -21.28
C LEU A 58 22.63 6.36 -22.49
N GLN A 59 23.60 7.03 -23.13
CA GLN A 59 23.34 7.80 -24.36
C GLN A 59 22.97 6.91 -25.54
N ALA A 60 23.55 5.71 -25.64
CA ALA A 60 23.26 4.76 -26.69
C ALA A 60 21.95 3.99 -26.45
N ILE A 61 21.67 3.62 -25.18
CA ILE A 61 20.47 2.88 -24.79
C ILE A 61 19.22 3.79 -24.84
N PHE A 62 19.35 5.05 -24.39
CA PHE A 62 18.26 6.04 -24.32
C PHE A 62 18.58 7.31 -25.12
N PRO A 63 18.67 7.24 -26.46
CA PRO A 63 19.15 8.35 -27.29
C PRO A 63 18.24 9.59 -27.26
N GLN A 64 16.96 9.44 -26.94
CA GLN A 64 16.00 10.55 -26.91
C GLN A 64 16.01 11.34 -25.59
N ASN A 65 16.61 10.80 -24.54
CA ASN A 65 16.58 11.36 -23.18
C ASN A 65 17.58 12.50 -22.93
N ASN A 66 18.38 12.87 -23.94
CA ASN A 66 19.37 13.96 -23.85
C ASN A 66 20.30 13.87 -22.62
N ILE A 67 20.78 12.66 -22.29
CA ILE A 67 21.52 12.33 -21.05
C ILE A 67 22.62 13.35 -20.71
N ARG A 68 23.38 13.84 -21.69
CA ARG A 68 24.45 14.84 -21.47
C ARG A 68 23.96 16.17 -20.88
N ARG A 69 22.72 16.57 -21.17
CA ARG A 69 22.15 17.87 -20.76
C ARG A 69 21.41 17.80 -19.43
N THR A 70 21.04 16.60 -19.00
CA THR A 70 20.18 16.32 -17.84
C THR A 70 20.94 15.59 -16.74
N GLN A 71 22.25 15.85 -16.59
CA GLN A 71 23.04 15.24 -15.51
C GLN A 71 22.51 15.64 -14.13
N PRO A 72 22.36 14.69 -13.19
CA PRO A 72 21.84 14.96 -11.87
C PRO A 72 22.90 15.70 -11.05
N SER A 73 22.43 16.48 -10.09
CA SER A 73 23.28 17.16 -9.12
C SER A 73 23.51 16.30 -7.86
N SER A 74 22.59 15.35 -7.60
CA SER A 74 22.70 14.34 -6.55
C SER A 74 23.55 13.13 -6.96
N ARG A 75 23.91 12.29 -5.96
CA ARG A 75 24.62 11.01 -6.18
C ARG A 75 23.83 10.01 -7.03
N ILE A 76 22.50 10.03 -6.90
CA ILE A 76 21.60 9.10 -7.58
C ILE A 76 20.59 9.91 -8.38
N GLY A 77 20.59 9.74 -9.70
CA GLY A 77 19.61 10.31 -10.60
C GLY A 77 18.47 9.35 -10.91
N LEU A 78 17.30 9.88 -11.28
CA LEU A 78 16.16 9.11 -11.77
C LEU A 78 15.55 9.75 -13.01
N ARG A 79 15.31 8.93 -14.03
CA ARG A 79 14.66 9.31 -15.28
C ARG A 79 13.66 8.24 -15.71
N TYR A 80 12.84 8.58 -16.69
CA TYR A 80 12.03 7.62 -17.43
C TYR A 80 12.42 7.69 -18.91
N ASP A 81 12.34 6.57 -19.62
CA ASP A 81 12.56 6.52 -21.06
C ASP A 81 11.36 7.15 -21.79
N ILE A 82 11.64 8.20 -22.58
CA ILE A 82 10.62 8.95 -23.31
C ILE A 82 9.91 8.07 -24.34
N THR A 83 10.61 7.06 -24.88
CA THR A 83 10.01 6.18 -25.90
C THR A 83 9.02 5.18 -25.33
N SER A 84 9.14 4.82 -24.05
CA SER A 84 8.24 3.89 -23.36
C SER A 84 7.24 4.57 -22.42
N SER A 85 7.21 5.90 -22.35
CA SER A 85 6.36 6.68 -21.42
C SER A 85 4.87 6.39 -21.55
N ASN A 86 4.42 6.00 -22.76
CA ASN A 86 3.02 5.72 -23.06
C ASN A 86 2.70 4.21 -23.05
N SER A 87 3.70 3.36 -22.77
CA SER A 87 3.49 1.92 -22.69
C SER A 87 2.90 1.52 -21.33
N GLU A 88 2.29 0.33 -21.25
CA GLU A 88 1.79 -0.23 -19.98
C GLU A 88 2.89 -0.45 -18.94
N SER A 89 4.17 -0.50 -19.34
CA SER A 89 5.28 -0.76 -18.42
C SER A 89 6.47 0.20 -18.64
N PRO A 90 6.29 1.52 -18.44
CA PRO A 90 7.32 2.50 -18.79
C PRO A 90 8.66 2.18 -18.11
N ILE A 91 9.77 2.34 -18.83
CA ILE A 91 11.09 2.08 -18.26
C ILE A 91 11.49 3.30 -17.41
N LEU A 92 11.66 3.07 -16.12
CA LEU A 92 12.33 4.01 -15.23
C LEU A 92 13.78 3.57 -15.13
N PHE A 93 14.71 4.52 -15.14
CA PHE A 93 16.10 4.21 -14.91
C PHE A 93 16.74 5.15 -13.91
N ALA A 94 17.30 4.53 -12.88
CA ALA A 94 18.16 5.19 -11.92
C ALA A 94 19.61 5.03 -12.36
N ASP A 95 20.42 6.04 -12.13
CA ASP A 95 21.85 5.96 -12.41
C ASP A 95 22.67 6.62 -11.30
N GLY A 96 23.87 6.09 -11.08
CA GLY A 96 24.80 6.65 -10.12
C GLY A 96 26.14 5.96 -10.16
N ASN A 97 27.01 6.31 -9.21
CA ASN A 97 28.35 5.79 -9.12
C ASN A 97 28.57 5.19 -7.73
N VAL A 98 29.10 3.97 -7.68
CA VAL A 98 29.42 3.25 -6.43
C VAL A 98 30.71 3.79 -5.80
N THR A 99 31.58 4.41 -6.60
CA THR A 99 32.82 5.03 -6.12
C THR A 99 32.54 6.42 -5.52
N PRO A 100 33.26 6.82 -4.45
CA PRO A 100 33.00 8.08 -3.77
C PRO A 100 33.18 9.26 -4.71
N THR A 101 32.15 10.07 -4.89
CA THR A 101 32.22 11.34 -5.62
C THR A 101 32.25 12.51 -4.63
N LYS A 102 32.98 13.57 -5.01
CA LYS A 102 33.08 14.80 -4.23
C LYS A 102 31.83 15.65 -4.44
N GLY A 103 31.27 16.13 -3.34
CA GLY A 103 30.24 17.16 -3.30
C GLY A 103 28.89 16.59 -2.86
N VAL A 104 28.51 16.93 -1.63
CA VAL A 104 27.13 16.80 -1.15
C VAL A 104 26.54 18.20 -1.27
N LEU A 105 25.45 18.36 -2.02
CA LEU A 105 24.75 19.63 -2.06
C LEU A 105 24.04 19.85 -0.71
N GLY A 106 24.07 21.09 -0.23
CA GLY A 106 23.39 21.49 1.00
C GLY A 106 21.87 21.39 0.85
N ALA A 107 21.15 21.59 1.95
CA ALA A 107 19.69 21.64 1.95
C ALA A 107 19.19 22.70 0.94
N MET A 108 18.30 22.30 0.03
CA MET A 108 17.69 23.16 -0.97
C MET A 108 16.17 23.20 -0.74
N PRO A 109 15.47 24.31 -1.09
CA PRO A 109 14.02 24.39 -1.00
C PRO A 109 13.36 23.28 -1.83
N GLY A 110 12.45 22.51 -1.23
CA GLY A 110 11.74 21.39 -1.89
C GLY A 110 12.39 20.01 -1.74
N VAL A 111 13.57 19.93 -1.11
CA VAL A 111 14.22 18.66 -0.75
C VAL A 111 13.76 18.20 0.63
N HIS A 112 13.46 16.91 0.79
CA HIS A 112 13.09 16.32 2.07
C HIS A 112 14.24 15.50 2.65
N ASP A 113 14.64 15.82 3.88
CA ASP A 113 15.69 15.10 4.60
C ASP A 113 15.07 14.10 5.59
N TYR A 114 15.37 12.82 5.39
CA TYR A 114 14.99 11.75 6.31
C TYR A 114 16.17 11.45 7.26
N PRO A 115 16.08 11.82 8.55
CA PRO A 115 17.17 11.62 9.50
C PRO A 115 17.36 10.15 9.85
N ILE A 116 18.60 9.69 9.73
CA ILE A 116 18.96 8.31 10.02
C ILE A 116 19.20 8.15 11.52
N THR A 117 18.49 7.19 12.13
CA THR A 117 18.44 7.01 13.59
C THR A 117 19.43 5.98 14.13
N TRP A 118 20.10 5.25 13.25
CA TRP A 118 21.06 4.19 13.58
C TRP A 118 22.50 4.59 13.20
N PRO A 119 23.52 3.98 13.84
CA PRO A 119 24.91 4.41 13.68
C PRO A 119 25.43 4.17 12.26
N ILE A 120 26.00 5.22 11.66
CA ILE A 120 26.66 5.21 10.34
C ILE A 120 28.13 5.55 10.50
N SER A 121 28.98 4.78 9.82
CA SER A 121 30.43 4.99 9.81
C SER A 121 30.88 6.02 8.77
N SER A 122 30.20 6.13 7.64
CA SER A 122 30.49 7.11 6.59
C SER A 122 29.29 7.31 5.65
N THR A 123 29.29 8.43 4.91
CA THR A 123 28.31 8.68 3.83
C THR A 123 28.34 7.59 2.77
N ASP A 124 29.49 6.97 2.54
CA ASP A 124 29.65 5.95 1.50
C ASP A 124 29.06 4.60 1.93
N ASN A 125 29.19 4.24 3.21
CA ASN A 125 28.50 3.09 3.78
C ASN A 125 26.98 3.28 3.68
N ALA A 126 26.49 4.46 4.06
CA ALA A 126 25.07 4.79 3.96
C ALA A 126 24.57 4.81 2.50
N SER A 127 25.36 5.30 1.53
CA SER A 127 25.01 5.19 0.11
C SER A 127 24.92 3.73 -0.38
N ARG A 128 25.82 2.84 0.07
CA ARG A 128 25.72 1.40 -0.24
C ARG A 128 24.47 0.77 0.34
N LEU A 129 24.09 1.14 1.57
CA LEU A 129 22.84 0.71 2.19
C LEU A 129 21.61 1.21 1.41
N VAL A 130 21.62 2.45 0.93
CA VAL A 130 20.55 2.98 0.07
C VAL A 130 20.39 2.16 -1.20
N TYR A 131 21.48 1.79 -1.88
CA TYR A 131 21.39 0.89 -3.03
C TYR A 131 20.84 -0.48 -2.64
N ALA A 132 21.49 -1.15 -1.69
CA ALA A 132 21.20 -2.55 -1.37
C ALA A 132 19.83 -2.78 -0.71
N ARG A 133 19.37 -1.85 0.13
CA ARG A 133 18.19 -2.03 0.97
C ARG A 133 16.99 -1.19 0.56
N LEU A 134 17.18 -0.11 -0.21
CA LEU A 134 16.08 0.74 -0.69
C LEU A 134 15.90 0.64 -2.20
N ILE A 135 16.91 0.93 -3.02
CA ILE A 135 16.72 0.97 -4.48
C ILE A 135 16.53 -0.45 -5.03
N PHE A 136 17.35 -1.42 -4.60
CA PHE A 136 17.25 -2.81 -5.06
C PHE A 136 15.99 -3.53 -4.57
N LEU A 137 15.31 -2.99 -3.55
CA LEU A 137 14.00 -3.48 -3.12
C LEU A 137 12.94 -3.35 -4.22
N PHE A 138 13.06 -2.32 -5.06
CA PHE A 138 12.12 -2.03 -6.16
C PHE A 138 12.72 -2.23 -7.55
N ALA A 139 14.04 -2.46 -7.66
CA ALA A 139 14.71 -2.67 -8.94
C ALA A 139 14.30 -3.99 -9.59
N ASP A 140 14.12 -3.95 -10.89
CA ASP A 140 13.98 -5.14 -11.74
C ASP A 140 15.34 -5.61 -12.25
N LEU A 141 16.20 -4.63 -12.56
CA LEU A 141 17.48 -4.86 -13.18
C LEU A 141 18.56 -3.96 -12.59
N VAL A 142 19.76 -4.51 -12.40
CA VAL A 142 20.95 -3.79 -11.98
C VAL A 142 22.07 -4.01 -13.00
N CYS A 143 22.40 -2.99 -13.76
CA CYS A 143 23.49 -2.97 -14.73
C CYS A 143 24.76 -2.40 -14.10
N LEU A 144 25.82 -3.21 -14.00
CA LEU A 144 27.13 -2.83 -13.49
C LEU A 144 28.12 -2.70 -14.65
N PHE A 145 28.66 -1.51 -14.89
CA PHE A 145 29.70 -1.31 -15.92
C PHE A 145 31.06 -1.60 -15.31
N ALA A 146 31.56 -2.82 -15.48
CA ALA A 146 32.74 -3.31 -14.79
C ALA A 146 34.01 -2.52 -15.12
N ASP A 147 34.13 -1.98 -16.34
CA ASP A 147 35.26 -1.13 -16.74
C ASP A 147 35.28 0.26 -16.07
N ASP A 148 34.21 0.62 -15.35
CA ASP A 148 34.18 1.80 -14.49
C ASP A 148 34.60 1.49 -13.04
N PHE A 149 34.81 0.21 -12.70
CA PHE A 149 35.39 -0.22 -11.43
C PHE A 149 36.92 -0.39 -11.58
N PRO A 150 37.68 -0.40 -10.47
CA PRO A 150 39.13 -0.64 -10.53
C PRO A 150 39.49 -1.95 -11.22
N ASP A 151 38.71 -3.00 -10.96
CA ASP A 151 38.83 -4.33 -11.54
C ASP A 151 37.51 -5.12 -11.38
N LEU A 152 37.42 -6.28 -12.02
CA LEU A 152 36.26 -7.17 -11.92
C LEU A 152 36.05 -7.71 -10.49
N MET A 153 37.11 -7.83 -9.69
CA MET A 153 37.01 -8.26 -8.29
C MET A 153 36.33 -7.22 -7.41
N SER A 154 36.50 -5.94 -7.71
CA SER A 154 35.79 -4.84 -7.05
C SER A 154 34.28 -4.89 -7.31
N VAL A 155 33.87 -5.40 -8.49
CA VAL A 155 32.46 -5.68 -8.79
C VAL A 155 31.95 -6.85 -7.94
N ALA A 156 32.73 -7.93 -7.81
CA ALA A 156 32.38 -9.05 -6.93
C ALA A 156 32.23 -8.60 -5.48
N HIS A 157 33.19 -7.83 -4.95
CA HIS A 157 33.13 -7.29 -3.59
C HIS A 157 31.90 -6.41 -3.38
N PHE A 158 31.53 -5.56 -4.35
CA PHE A 158 30.30 -4.76 -4.24
C PHE A 158 29.04 -5.64 -4.13
N LEU A 159 28.95 -6.70 -4.93
CA LEU A 159 27.83 -7.65 -4.86
C LEU A 159 27.82 -8.40 -3.52
N VAL A 160 28.98 -8.84 -3.03
CA VAL A 160 29.12 -9.51 -1.72
C VAL A 160 28.79 -8.56 -0.55
N ASP A 161 29.13 -7.28 -0.66
CA ASP A 161 28.73 -6.26 0.32
C ASP A 161 27.20 -6.11 0.36
N CYS A 162 26.54 -6.13 -0.80
CA CYS A 162 25.07 -6.09 -0.88
C CYS A 162 24.45 -7.29 -0.15
N VAL A 163 25.03 -8.47 -0.34
CA VAL A 163 24.64 -9.69 0.37
C VAL A 163 24.85 -9.57 1.88
N SER A 164 25.99 -9.03 2.29
CA SER A 164 26.32 -8.82 3.71
C SER A 164 25.37 -7.84 4.41
N MET A 165 24.84 -6.85 3.67
CA MET A 165 23.82 -5.91 4.15
C MET A 165 22.40 -6.52 4.23
N ARG A 166 22.22 -7.74 3.69
CA ARG A 166 20.97 -8.50 3.56
C ARG A 166 19.89 -7.78 2.75
N SER A 167 19.07 -8.54 2.04
CA SER A 167 17.90 -7.99 1.37
C SER A 167 16.90 -7.45 2.39
N ALA A 168 16.32 -6.28 2.11
CA ALA A 168 15.19 -5.75 2.88
C ALA A 168 13.86 -6.41 2.46
N SER A 169 13.83 -7.22 1.40
CA SER A 169 12.58 -7.75 0.87
C SER A 169 12.19 -9.08 1.52
N ALA A 170 10.95 -9.17 2.00
CA ALA A 170 10.35 -10.44 2.43
C ALA A 170 9.76 -11.27 1.26
N MET A 171 9.81 -10.74 0.04
CA MET A 171 9.23 -11.40 -1.16
C MET A 171 10.08 -12.59 -1.63
N PRO A 172 9.52 -13.52 -2.45
CA PRO A 172 10.26 -14.65 -3.00
C PRO A 172 11.53 -14.25 -3.75
N VAL A 173 12.53 -15.14 -3.78
CA VAL A 173 13.79 -14.95 -4.52
C VAL A 173 13.57 -14.68 -6.01
N ALA A 174 12.51 -15.24 -6.60
CA ALA A 174 12.20 -15.07 -8.02
C ALA A 174 12.01 -13.60 -8.46
N VAL A 175 11.54 -12.73 -7.55
CA VAL A 175 11.29 -11.30 -7.85
C VAL A 175 12.46 -10.38 -7.50
N ARG A 176 13.60 -10.96 -7.09
CA ARG A 176 14.83 -10.20 -6.85
C ARG A 176 15.39 -9.62 -8.15
N PRO A 177 16.06 -8.46 -8.10
CA PRO A 177 16.65 -7.86 -9.28
C PRO A 177 17.61 -8.82 -9.99
N ARG A 178 17.62 -8.78 -11.32
CA ARG A 178 18.64 -9.44 -12.13
C ARG A 178 19.84 -8.52 -12.28
N VAL A 179 21.04 -9.06 -12.09
CA VAL A 179 22.28 -8.31 -12.29
C VAL A 179 22.82 -8.59 -13.70
N LEU A 180 23.23 -7.52 -14.39
CA LEU A 180 23.96 -7.57 -15.64
C LEU A 180 25.30 -6.86 -15.46
N VAL A 181 26.40 -7.61 -15.50
CA VAL A 181 27.76 -7.08 -15.50
C VAL A 181 28.20 -6.89 -16.95
N VAL A 182 28.53 -5.66 -17.32
CA VAL A 182 28.92 -5.26 -18.67
C VAL A 182 30.43 -5.05 -18.71
N LEU A 183 31.13 -5.78 -19.59
CA LEU A 183 32.59 -5.79 -19.73
C LEU A 183 33.02 -5.50 -21.18
N MET A 184 34.05 -4.69 -21.35
CA MET A 184 34.70 -4.44 -22.63
C MET A 184 35.69 -5.56 -22.97
N GLY A 185 35.42 -6.29 -24.05
CA GLY A 185 36.19 -7.48 -24.43
C GLY A 185 36.00 -8.63 -23.45
N ASN A 186 36.41 -9.84 -23.86
CA ASN A 186 36.41 -11.00 -22.96
C ASN A 186 37.82 -11.14 -22.33
N PRO A 187 37.96 -10.95 -21.01
CA PRO A 187 39.26 -10.99 -20.33
C PRO A 187 39.90 -12.39 -20.33
N ASP A 188 39.12 -13.45 -20.54
CA ASP A 188 39.55 -14.85 -20.36
C ASP A 188 39.91 -15.54 -21.69
N ARG A 189 40.05 -14.81 -22.82
CA ARG A 189 40.24 -15.41 -24.16
C ARG A 189 41.44 -16.36 -24.30
N SER A 190 42.37 -16.38 -23.35
CA SER A 190 43.58 -17.21 -23.41
C SER A 190 44.15 -17.67 -22.05
N GLU A 191 43.48 -17.39 -20.93
CA GLU A 191 44.04 -17.61 -19.59
C GLU A 191 43.38 -18.80 -18.86
N ARG A 192 44.18 -19.70 -18.27
CA ARG A 192 43.69 -20.68 -17.27
C ARG A 192 43.54 -19.95 -15.94
N ASN A 193 42.35 -20.00 -15.32
CA ASN A 193 42.00 -19.24 -14.11
C ASN A 193 41.97 -17.71 -14.31
N GLY A 194 41.35 -17.26 -15.41
CA GLY A 194 41.21 -15.84 -15.74
C GLY A 194 40.32 -15.06 -14.76
N PRO A 195 40.30 -13.72 -14.88
CA PRO A 195 39.55 -12.81 -14.01
C PRO A 195 38.07 -13.18 -13.81
N LEU A 196 37.40 -13.73 -14.84
CA LEU A 196 35.99 -14.12 -14.72
C LEU A 196 35.80 -15.34 -13.81
N GLN A 197 36.69 -16.32 -13.89
CA GLN A 197 36.63 -17.49 -13.02
C GLN A 197 36.81 -17.08 -11.55
N GLN A 198 37.74 -16.15 -11.28
CA GLN A 198 37.96 -15.58 -9.95
C GLN A 198 36.74 -14.78 -9.46
N PHE A 199 36.11 -14.01 -10.34
CA PHE A 199 34.86 -13.29 -10.05
C PHE A 199 33.76 -14.24 -9.58
N TYR A 200 33.49 -15.32 -10.32
CA TYR A 200 32.50 -16.30 -9.91
C TYR A 200 32.91 -17.05 -8.64
N GLN A 201 34.19 -17.39 -8.50
CA GLN A 201 34.70 -18.03 -7.29
C GLN A 201 34.43 -17.17 -6.04
N GLN A 202 34.70 -15.86 -6.10
CA GLN A 202 34.41 -14.94 -5.01
C GLN A 202 32.92 -14.88 -4.66
N LEU A 203 32.05 -14.87 -5.67
CA LEU A 203 30.59 -14.90 -5.46
C LEU A 203 30.10 -16.20 -4.83
N TYR A 204 30.74 -17.33 -5.15
CA TYR A 204 30.41 -18.64 -4.57
C TYR A 204 30.98 -18.83 -3.16
N GLU A 205 32.19 -18.32 -2.89
CA GLU A 205 32.85 -18.37 -1.58
C GLU A 205 32.12 -17.53 -0.52
N ALA A 206 31.43 -16.47 -0.93
CA ALA A 206 30.56 -15.65 -0.08
C ALA A 206 29.26 -16.38 0.37
N ASP A 207 29.19 -17.71 0.21
CA ASP A 207 28.04 -18.60 0.37
C ASP A 207 26.93 -18.29 -0.65
N SER A 208 26.88 -19.12 -1.70
CA SER A 208 25.98 -19.00 -2.84
C SER A 208 24.49 -18.95 -2.47
N THR A 209 24.13 -19.45 -1.29
CA THR A 209 22.76 -19.35 -0.75
C THR A 209 22.36 -17.88 -0.50
N HIS A 210 23.27 -17.05 0.00
CA HIS A 210 23.01 -15.64 0.32
C HIS A 210 23.01 -14.70 -0.90
N LEU A 211 23.69 -15.04 -2.01
CA LEU A 211 23.60 -14.25 -3.25
C LEU A 211 22.18 -14.25 -3.80
N SER A 212 21.54 -15.42 -3.78
CA SER A 212 20.16 -15.61 -4.22
C SER A 212 19.16 -14.83 -3.36
N GLU A 213 19.48 -14.54 -2.09
CA GLU A 213 18.64 -13.73 -1.21
C GLU A 213 18.57 -12.26 -1.67
N CYS A 214 19.55 -11.78 -2.44
CA CYS A 214 19.62 -10.39 -2.92
C CYS A 214 19.34 -10.27 -4.42
N PHE A 215 19.77 -11.23 -5.23
CA PHE A 215 19.68 -11.18 -6.69
C PHE A 215 19.18 -12.51 -7.25
N SER A 216 18.26 -12.47 -8.21
CA SER A 216 17.73 -13.71 -8.79
C SER A 216 18.73 -14.35 -9.76
N HIS A 217 19.49 -13.54 -10.49
CA HIS A 217 20.49 -13.99 -11.47
C HIS A 217 21.63 -12.97 -11.58
N VAL A 218 22.85 -13.43 -11.87
CA VAL A 218 24.00 -12.60 -12.24
C VAL A 218 24.51 -13.01 -13.62
N ASN A 219 24.35 -12.14 -14.60
CA ASN A 219 24.75 -12.35 -15.98
C ASN A 219 25.92 -11.46 -16.36
N VAL A 220 26.79 -11.94 -17.24
CA VAL A 220 27.94 -11.18 -17.74
C VAL A 220 27.82 -11.05 -19.25
N VAL A 221 27.91 -9.82 -19.78
CA VAL A 221 27.89 -9.53 -21.21
C VAL A 221 29.19 -8.86 -21.64
N TYR A 222 29.76 -9.38 -22.72
CA TYR A 222 30.96 -8.84 -23.34
C TYR A 222 30.61 -7.93 -24.50
N LEU A 223 31.22 -6.75 -24.47
CA LEU A 223 31.10 -5.77 -25.53
C LEU A 223 32.29 -5.89 -26.48
N ASP A 224 32.02 -5.86 -27.78
CA ASP A 224 33.08 -5.87 -28.78
C ASP A 224 33.75 -4.48 -28.86
N PRO A 225 35.05 -4.35 -28.54
CA PRO A 225 35.75 -3.07 -28.58
C PRO A 225 35.86 -2.49 -30.00
N ILE A 226 35.71 -3.32 -31.03
CA ILE A 226 35.85 -2.92 -32.45
C ILE A 226 34.59 -2.19 -32.93
N GLN A 227 33.43 -2.47 -32.34
CA GLN A 227 32.17 -1.86 -32.74
C GLN A 227 32.07 -0.39 -32.34
N SER A 228 31.27 0.40 -33.07
CA SER A 228 30.89 1.75 -32.63
C SER A 228 30.08 1.70 -31.34
N ASP A 229 30.15 2.74 -30.50
CA ASP A 229 29.42 2.79 -29.21
C ASP A 229 27.92 2.50 -29.38
N SER A 230 27.29 3.02 -30.43
CA SER A 230 25.87 2.78 -30.71
C SER A 230 25.55 1.30 -30.94
N LEU A 231 26.33 0.60 -31.75
CA LEU A 231 26.13 -0.84 -32.02
C LEU A 231 26.51 -1.68 -30.80
N ARG A 232 27.59 -1.28 -30.12
CA ARG A 232 28.13 -1.97 -28.96
C ARG A 232 27.09 -2.07 -27.85
N TYR A 233 26.47 -0.95 -27.47
CA TYR A 233 25.46 -0.91 -26.41
C TYR A 233 24.04 -1.28 -26.87
N ASP A 234 23.80 -1.42 -28.18
CA ASP A 234 22.52 -1.96 -28.67
C ASP A 234 22.30 -3.42 -28.23
N SER A 235 23.38 -4.19 -28.09
CA SER A 235 23.33 -5.54 -27.50
C SER A 235 22.82 -5.52 -26.05
N VAL A 236 23.28 -4.55 -25.25
CA VAL A 236 22.82 -4.33 -23.87
C VAL A 236 21.35 -3.89 -23.87
N ARG A 237 20.98 -2.92 -24.71
CA ARG A 237 19.59 -2.46 -24.86
C ARG A 237 18.66 -3.63 -25.20
N THR A 238 19.03 -4.44 -26.19
CA THR A 238 18.26 -5.61 -26.61
C THR A 238 18.12 -6.62 -25.48
N TRP A 239 19.20 -6.88 -24.73
CA TRP A 239 19.15 -7.76 -23.57
C TRP A 239 18.17 -7.23 -22.51
N ILE A 240 18.22 -5.94 -22.16
CA ILE A 240 17.29 -5.32 -21.19
C ILE A 240 15.84 -5.50 -21.63
N LEU A 241 15.54 -5.19 -22.89
CA LEU A 241 14.18 -5.30 -23.44
C LEU A 241 13.69 -6.75 -23.44
N ASN A 242 14.56 -7.72 -23.75
CA ASN A 242 14.22 -9.14 -23.72
C ASN A 242 13.94 -9.66 -22.30
N GLN A 243 14.59 -9.11 -21.27
CA GLN A 243 14.34 -9.50 -19.87
C GLN A 243 13.04 -8.89 -19.31
N ARG A 244 12.62 -7.74 -19.82
CA ARG A 244 11.53 -6.94 -19.26
C ARG A 244 10.21 -7.72 -19.15
N GLU A 245 9.76 -8.34 -20.23
CA GLU A 245 8.51 -9.10 -20.25
C GLU A 245 8.54 -10.25 -19.25
N ASN A 246 9.63 -11.02 -19.25
CA ASN A 246 9.79 -12.15 -18.34
C ASN A 246 9.83 -11.73 -16.86
N ILE A 247 10.50 -10.63 -16.53
CA ILE A 247 10.52 -10.11 -15.14
C ILE A 247 9.11 -9.66 -14.73
N GLN A 248 8.37 -8.97 -15.60
CA GLN A 248 7.01 -8.53 -15.31
C GLN A 248 6.04 -9.70 -15.12
N ILE A 249 6.16 -10.77 -15.91
CA ILE A 249 5.40 -12.02 -15.72
C ILE A 249 5.70 -12.62 -14.34
N VAL A 250 6.98 -12.79 -14.00
CA VAL A 250 7.40 -13.33 -12.71
C VAL A 250 6.87 -12.49 -11.55
N ARG A 251 6.89 -11.15 -11.67
CA ARG A 251 6.32 -10.27 -10.65
C ARG A 251 4.83 -10.48 -10.46
N ARG A 252 4.08 -10.61 -11.55
CA ARG A 252 2.63 -10.84 -11.53
C ARG A 252 2.31 -12.18 -10.87
N GLU A 253 3.00 -13.24 -11.26
CA GLU A 253 2.83 -14.59 -10.70
C GLU A 253 3.16 -14.67 -9.20
N ASN A 254 4.02 -13.76 -8.72
CA ASN A 254 4.45 -13.68 -7.32
C ASN A 254 3.83 -12.49 -6.56
N TRP A 255 2.70 -11.94 -7.02
CA TRP A 255 1.94 -10.89 -6.31
C TRP A 255 2.76 -9.65 -5.92
N SER A 256 3.68 -9.24 -6.80
CA SER A 256 4.67 -8.18 -6.54
C SER A 256 4.67 -7.07 -7.59
N GLN A 257 3.64 -7.04 -8.45
CA GLN A 257 3.53 -6.07 -9.52
C GLN A 257 2.93 -4.75 -8.99
N VAL A 258 3.73 -3.67 -9.00
CA VAL A 258 3.36 -2.33 -8.53
C VAL A 258 3.07 -1.40 -9.71
N ASN A 259 1.97 -0.63 -9.66
CA ASN A 259 1.80 0.49 -10.59
C ASN A 259 2.63 1.70 -10.15
N ALA A 260 2.70 2.75 -10.98
CA ALA A 260 3.58 3.90 -10.72
C ALA A 260 3.21 4.66 -9.43
N VAL A 261 1.91 4.80 -9.15
CA VAL A 261 1.43 5.46 -7.91
C VAL A 261 1.77 4.62 -6.67
N GLN A 262 1.61 3.30 -6.77
CA GLN A 262 1.95 2.38 -5.69
C GLN A 262 3.46 2.32 -5.43
N LEU A 263 4.27 2.31 -6.50
CA LEU A 263 5.72 2.40 -6.41
C LEU A 263 6.15 3.65 -5.63
N GLN A 264 5.59 4.82 -5.97
CA GLN A 264 5.86 6.07 -5.26
C GLN A 264 5.56 5.99 -3.77
N ALA A 265 4.35 5.53 -3.42
CA ALA A 265 3.90 5.42 -2.03
C ALA A 265 4.77 4.42 -1.23
N LEU A 266 4.98 3.21 -1.78
CA LEU A 266 5.79 2.17 -1.14
C LEU A 266 7.25 2.58 -1.01
N PHE A 267 7.81 3.29 -1.99
CA PHE A 267 9.18 3.79 -1.94
C PHE A 267 9.35 4.78 -0.78
N THR A 268 8.39 5.70 -0.61
CA THR A 268 8.38 6.66 0.50
C THR A 268 8.30 5.95 1.86
N SER A 269 7.39 4.99 2.01
CA SER A 269 7.30 4.18 3.24
C SER A 269 8.58 3.37 3.47
N ALA A 270 9.25 2.89 2.42
CA ALA A 270 10.53 2.17 2.51
C ALA A 270 11.69 3.08 2.96
N ILE A 271 11.72 4.36 2.56
CA ILE A 271 12.67 5.33 3.10
C ILE A 271 12.47 5.47 4.62
N ARG A 272 11.23 5.69 5.06
CA ARG A 272 10.89 5.82 6.49
C ARG A 272 11.29 4.58 7.30
N ASN A 273 11.06 3.39 6.74
CA ASN A 273 11.48 2.13 7.34
C ASN A 273 13.01 2.05 7.46
N LEU A 274 13.74 2.33 6.37
CA LEU A 274 15.20 2.26 6.34
C LEU A 274 15.85 3.23 7.34
N VAL A 275 15.37 4.47 7.45
CA VAL A 275 15.97 5.46 8.38
C VAL A 275 15.68 5.13 9.85
N SER A 276 14.61 4.38 10.12
CA SER A 276 14.23 3.95 11.47
C SER A 276 14.91 2.65 11.88
N GLN A 277 15.09 1.71 10.94
CA GLN A 277 15.60 0.36 11.20
C GLN A 277 16.46 -0.13 10.03
N ASN A 278 17.76 -0.36 10.24
CA ASN A 278 18.67 -0.76 9.16
C ASN A 278 18.69 -2.25 8.82
N GLN A 279 18.07 -3.11 9.62
CA GLN A 279 18.08 -4.57 9.43
C GLN A 279 16.70 -5.20 9.30
N ALA A 280 15.63 -4.43 9.49
CA ALA A 280 14.27 -4.94 9.36
C ALA A 280 13.89 -5.20 7.90
N PHE A 281 13.07 -6.21 7.66
CA PHE A 281 12.41 -6.37 6.37
C PHE A 281 11.39 -5.25 6.15
N PHE A 282 11.19 -4.87 4.89
CA PHE A 282 10.12 -4.00 4.48
C PHE A 282 8.84 -4.82 4.28
N ASP A 283 7.86 -4.58 5.16
CA ASP A 283 6.56 -5.23 5.12
C ASP A 283 5.63 -4.49 4.15
N PHE A 284 5.53 -5.03 2.92
CA PHE A 284 4.67 -4.48 1.88
C PHE A 284 3.19 -4.46 2.26
N VAL A 285 2.73 -5.46 3.03
CA VAL A 285 1.32 -5.57 3.42
C VAL A 285 0.97 -4.46 4.39
N ASN A 286 1.75 -4.28 5.45
CA ASN A 286 1.54 -3.18 6.40
C ASN A 286 1.73 -1.81 5.74
N ALA A 287 2.75 -1.65 4.88
CA ALA A 287 2.98 -0.39 4.16
C ALA A 287 1.78 -0.01 3.27
N SER A 288 1.13 -0.98 2.61
CA SER A 288 -0.07 -0.69 1.80
C SER A 288 -1.29 -0.26 2.61
N ARG A 289 -1.31 -0.52 3.91
CA ARG A 289 -2.40 -0.19 4.82
C ARG A 289 -2.08 0.97 5.76
N GLU A 290 -0.95 1.66 5.57
CA GLU A 290 -0.51 2.79 6.42
C GLU A 290 -1.60 3.86 6.57
N TRP A 291 -2.27 4.23 5.48
CA TRP A 291 -3.32 5.27 5.45
C TRP A 291 -4.75 4.74 5.60
N ASN A 292 -4.92 3.41 5.66
CA ASN A 292 -6.22 2.77 5.85
C ASN A 292 -6.01 1.50 6.68
N PRO A 293 -5.65 1.60 7.96
CA PRO A 293 -5.38 0.44 8.79
C PRO A 293 -6.64 -0.41 8.97
N VAL A 294 -6.47 -1.69 9.30
CA VAL A 294 -7.60 -2.54 9.71
C VAL A 294 -8.23 -1.93 10.97
N GLY A 295 -9.56 -1.81 10.96
CA GLY A 295 -10.30 -1.22 12.07
C GLY A 295 -10.06 -1.96 13.39
N ALA A 296 -9.77 -1.23 14.46
CA ALA A 296 -9.44 -1.80 15.77
C ALA A 296 -10.55 -2.72 16.35
N GLY A 297 -11.81 -2.50 15.97
CA GLY A 297 -12.97 -3.29 16.38
C GLY A 297 -13.23 -4.56 15.57
N LEU A 298 -12.36 -4.93 14.61
CA LEU A 298 -12.61 -6.08 13.73
C LEU A 298 -12.81 -7.39 14.51
N SER A 299 -12.05 -7.64 15.59
CA SER A 299 -12.23 -8.85 16.41
C SER A 299 -13.64 -8.96 16.96
N ASP A 300 -14.18 -7.85 17.46
CA ASP A 300 -15.49 -7.78 18.11
C ASP A 300 -16.59 -7.91 17.06
N HIS A 301 -16.38 -7.32 15.88
CA HIS A 301 -17.31 -7.46 14.76
C HIS A 301 -17.39 -8.91 14.25
N VAL A 302 -16.24 -9.58 14.11
CA VAL A 302 -16.19 -10.99 13.69
C VAL A 302 -16.85 -11.88 14.74
N ALA A 303 -16.54 -11.69 16.02
CA ALA A 303 -17.15 -12.45 17.11
C ALA A 303 -18.67 -12.29 17.12
N HIS A 304 -19.15 -11.05 17.02
CA HIS A 304 -20.58 -10.75 17.00
C HIS A 304 -21.28 -11.33 15.76
N PHE A 305 -20.68 -11.22 14.57
CA PHE A 305 -21.23 -11.82 13.35
C PHE A 305 -21.40 -13.33 13.46
N LEU A 306 -20.38 -14.03 13.99
CA LEU A 306 -20.43 -15.47 14.22
C LEU A 306 -21.50 -15.84 15.26
N GLU A 307 -21.63 -15.05 16.33
CA GLU A 307 -22.66 -15.21 17.36
C GLU A 307 -24.07 -15.09 16.77
N VAL A 308 -24.38 -13.97 16.10
CA VAL A 308 -25.73 -13.75 15.55
C VAL A 308 -26.05 -14.74 14.43
N GLY A 309 -25.06 -15.09 13.61
CA GLY A 309 -25.22 -16.10 12.56
C GLY A 309 -25.56 -17.48 13.15
N HIS A 310 -24.87 -17.88 14.22
CA HIS A 310 -25.12 -19.15 14.89
C HIS A 310 -26.50 -19.19 15.56
N ARG A 311 -26.92 -18.08 16.20
CA ARG A 311 -28.25 -17.97 16.82
C ARG A 311 -29.38 -18.14 15.82
N GLU A 312 -29.20 -17.63 14.60
CA GLU A 312 -30.16 -17.77 13.49
C GLU A 312 -30.00 -19.09 12.71
N GLU A 313 -29.26 -20.05 13.26
CA GLU A 313 -29.00 -21.38 12.68
C GLU A 313 -28.32 -21.33 11.29
N CYS A 314 -27.59 -20.26 10.99
CA CYS A 314 -26.84 -20.15 9.75
C CYS A 314 -25.71 -21.19 9.71
N LYS A 315 -25.54 -21.84 8.56
CA LYS A 315 -24.46 -22.81 8.36
C LYS A 315 -23.10 -22.16 8.57
N PHE A 316 -22.23 -22.83 9.32
CA PHE A 316 -20.92 -22.31 9.66
C PHE A 316 -20.07 -22.01 8.42
N GLU A 317 -20.16 -22.86 7.39
CA GLU A 317 -19.45 -22.68 6.12
C GLU A 317 -19.88 -21.38 5.41
N ILE A 318 -21.16 -21.01 5.50
CA ILE A 318 -21.70 -19.77 4.90
C ILE A 318 -21.20 -18.55 5.67
N LEU A 319 -21.11 -18.63 7.00
CA LEU A 319 -20.55 -17.56 7.83
C LEU A 319 -19.06 -17.35 7.51
N LEU A 320 -18.27 -18.43 7.42
CA LEU A 320 -16.86 -18.35 7.04
C LEU A 320 -16.68 -17.75 5.64
N SER A 321 -17.48 -18.22 4.68
CA SER A 321 -17.44 -17.73 3.30
C SER A 321 -17.85 -16.26 3.19
N SER A 322 -18.85 -15.82 3.98
CA SER A 322 -19.24 -14.41 4.06
C SER A 322 -18.18 -13.53 4.75
N LEU A 323 -17.52 -14.05 5.78
CA LEU A 323 -16.40 -13.35 6.41
C LEU A 323 -15.22 -13.19 5.45
N ALA A 324 -14.82 -14.25 4.74
CA ALA A 324 -13.75 -14.20 3.76
C ALA A 324 -14.01 -13.16 2.65
N SER A 325 -15.20 -13.17 2.02
CA SER A 325 -15.55 -12.16 1.01
C SER A 325 -15.60 -10.73 1.56
N ALA A 326 -15.94 -10.54 2.83
CA ALA A 326 -15.89 -9.25 3.50
C ALA A 326 -14.44 -8.75 3.74
N LEU A 327 -13.53 -9.64 4.15
CA LEU A 327 -12.10 -9.32 4.29
C LEU A 327 -11.43 -9.01 2.94
N ILE A 328 -11.89 -9.66 1.86
CA ILE A 328 -11.48 -9.34 0.48
C ILE A 328 -11.96 -7.93 0.10
N LEU A 329 -13.21 -7.56 0.41
CA LEU A 329 -13.69 -6.20 0.19
C LEU A 329 -12.84 -5.16 0.94
N ASP A 330 -12.47 -5.45 2.19
CA ASP A 330 -11.65 -4.54 3.00
C ASP A 330 -10.25 -4.35 2.42
N HIS A 331 -9.59 -5.44 2.00
CA HIS A 331 -8.22 -5.37 1.45
C HIS A 331 -8.19 -4.78 0.04
N CYS A 332 -9.07 -5.26 -0.84
CA CYS A 332 -9.01 -5.04 -2.28
C CYS A 332 -9.87 -3.86 -2.75
N LEU A 333 -9.92 -2.76 -2.00
CA LEU A 333 -10.63 -1.55 -2.43
C LEU A 333 -10.06 -1.01 -3.77
N PRO A 334 -10.85 -0.24 -4.55
CA PRO A 334 -10.36 0.32 -5.80
C PRO A 334 -9.03 1.09 -5.65
N GLY A 335 -8.02 0.69 -6.42
CA GLY A 335 -6.67 1.29 -6.38
C GLY A 335 -5.67 0.60 -5.45
N MET A 336 -6.11 -0.36 -4.63
CA MET A 336 -5.23 -1.18 -3.80
C MET A 336 -4.42 -2.17 -4.64
N MET A 337 -3.24 -2.53 -4.13
CA MET A 337 -2.38 -3.55 -4.74
C MET A 337 -2.90 -4.95 -4.40
N LEU A 338 -2.87 -5.86 -5.38
CA LEU A 338 -3.01 -7.29 -5.10
C LEU A 338 -1.70 -7.84 -4.55
N MET A 339 -1.77 -8.49 -3.39
CA MET A 339 -0.63 -9.12 -2.72
C MET A 339 -0.88 -10.61 -2.50
N ASP A 340 0.16 -11.31 -2.05
CA ASP A 340 0.07 -12.72 -1.69
C ASP A 340 -1.01 -12.89 -0.60
N PRO A 341 -2.05 -13.71 -0.83
CA PRO A 341 -3.20 -13.77 0.07
C PRO A 341 -2.85 -14.36 1.45
N TYR A 342 -1.84 -15.24 1.55
CA TYR A 342 -1.36 -15.72 2.84
C TYR A 342 -0.70 -14.61 3.64
N ALA A 343 0.19 -13.84 3.00
CA ALA A 343 0.83 -12.68 3.63
C ALA A 343 -0.20 -11.64 4.08
N VAL A 344 -1.23 -11.37 3.26
CA VAL A 344 -2.33 -10.46 3.61
C VAL A 344 -3.08 -10.94 4.84
N PHE A 345 -3.56 -12.19 4.84
CA PHE A 345 -4.35 -12.71 5.96
C PHE A 345 -3.53 -12.74 7.24
N ARG A 346 -2.30 -13.27 7.19
CA ARG A 346 -1.44 -13.42 8.36
C ARG A 346 -1.05 -12.09 8.99
N THR A 347 -0.81 -11.08 8.17
CA THR A 347 -0.38 -9.77 8.63
C THR A 347 -1.55 -8.93 9.15
N LEU A 348 -2.69 -8.95 8.45
CA LEU A 348 -3.79 -8.03 8.73
C LEU A 348 -4.93 -8.63 9.56
N TYR A 349 -5.26 -9.91 9.34
CA TYR A 349 -6.53 -10.49 9.79
C TYR A 349 -6.39 -11.64 10.77
N HIS A 350 -5.24 -12.33 10.78
CA HIS A 350 -5.02 -13.48 11.65
C HIS A 350 -5.23 -13.15 13.13
N ASP A 351 -4.63 -12.07 13.63
CA ASP A 351 -4.78 -11.70 15.05
C ASP A 351 -6.21 -11.26 15.42
N PRO A 352 -6.90 -10.37 14.67
CA PRO A 352 -8.31 -10.08 14.90
C PRO A 352 -9.23 -11.32 14.89
N VAL A 353 -9.05 -12.21 13.92
CA VAL A 353 -9.86 -13.45 13.80
C VAL A 353 -9.55 -14.42 14.94
N LEU A 354 -8.27 -14.57 15.31
CA LEU A 354 -7.85 -15.38 16.46
C LEU A 354 -8.48 -14.87 17.76
N ARG A 355 -8.49 -13.55 17.97
CA ARG A 355 -9.14 -12.92 19.13
C ARG A 355 -10.66 -13.13 19.12
N ALA A 356 -11.30 -13.02 17.95
CA ALA A 356 -12.73 -13.25 17.81
C ALA A 356 -13.16 -14.66 18.25
N PHE A 357 -12.42 -15.71 17.86
CA PHE A 357 -12.72 -17.08 18.29
C PHE A 357 -12.38 -17.38 19.76
N ARG A 358 -11.56 -16.54 20.39
CA ARG A 358 -11.27 -16.63 21.84
C ARG A 358 -12.30 -15.87 22.68
N ASP A 359 -13.12 -15.03 22.06
CA ASP A 359 -14.15 -14.28 22.76
C ASP A 359 -15.17 -15.25 23.39
N ARG A 360 -15.58 -14.94 24.62
CA ARG A 360 -16.58 -15.74 25.36
C ARG A 360 -17.98 -15.62 24.75
N GLN A 361 -18.25 -14.59 23.96
CA GLN A 361 -19.51 -14.38 23.25
C GLN A 361 -19.57 -15.18 21.94
N ALA A 362 -18.44 -15.67 21.42
CA ALA A 362 -18.44 -16.48 20.22
C ALA A 362 -19.06 -17.87 20.47
N PRO A 363 -19.75 -18.46 19.48
CA PRO A 363 -20.29 -19.81 19.59
C PRO A 363 -19.20 -20.84 19.91
N ARG A 364 -19.55 -21.85 20.71
CA ARG A 364 -18.65 -22.99 20.93
C ARG A 364 -18.69 -23.94 19.75
N PHE A 365 -17.71 -23.81 18.87
CA PHE A 365 -17.48 -24.76 17.79
C PHE A 365 -16.78 -26.03 18.30
N SER A 366 -16.97 -27.15 17.60
CA SER A 366 -16.37 -28.44 17.95
C SER A 366 -14.87 -28.53 17.70
N LYS A 367 -14.33 -27.66 16.84
CA LYS A 367 -12.91 -27.60 16.47
C LYS A 367 -12.12 -26.68 17.41
N SER A 368 -10.80 -26.88 17.47
CA SER A 368 -9.93 -25.99 18.25
C SER A 368 -9.84 -24.60 17.60
N VAL A 369 -9.54 -23.57 18.39
CA VAL A 369 -9.39 -22.19 17.87
C VAL A 369 -8.37 -22.09 16.73
N PRO A 370 -7.16 -22.68 16.82
CA PRO A 370 -6.22 -22.69 15.70
C PRO A 370 -6.78 -23.32 14.41
N ASP A 371 -7.56 -24.40 14.54
CA ASP A 371 -8.20 -25.05 13.39
C ASP A 371 -9.26 -24.13 12.76
N LEU A 372 -10.04 -23.41 13.58
CA LEU A 372 -11.04 -22.46 13.10
C LEU A 372 -10.39 -21.30 12.34
N VAL A 373 -9.32 -20.70 12.88
CA VAL A 373 -8.56 -19.65 12.20
C VAL A 373 -7.99 -20.15 10.87
N SER A 374 -7.47 -21.38 10.85
CA SER A 374 -6.94 -22.01 9.64
C SER A 374 -8.02 -22.21 8.56
N LEU A 375 -9.27 -22.50 8.96
CA LEU A 375 -10.39 -22.58 8.01
C LEU A 375 -10.74 -21.21 7.42
N VAL A 376 -10.66 -20.13 8.21
CA VAL A 376 -10.88 -18.77 7.68
C VAL A 376 -9.76 -18.37 6.72
N GLU A 377 -8.50 -18.70 7.04
CA GLU A 377 -7.36 -18.46 6.14
C GLU A 377 -7.53 -19.21 4.82
N GLN A 378 -7.89 -20.50 4.88
CA GLN A 378 -8.11 -21.33 3.69
C GLN A 378 -9.24 -20.78 2.81
N GLU A 379 -10.37 -20.39 3.43
CA GLU A 379 -11.50 -19.82 2.70
C GLU A 379 -11.16 -18.45 2.10
N PHE A 380 -10.45 -17.60 2.86
CA PHE A 380 -9.95 -16.30 2.37
C PHE A 380 -9.04 -16.49 1.16
N VAL A 381 -8.01 -17.34 1.25
CA VAL A 381 -7.06 -17.60 0.17
C VAL A 381 -7.78 -18.15 -1.07
N THR A 382 -8.68 -19.12 -0.88
CA THR A 382 -9.45 -19.73 -1.98
C THR A 382 -10.28 -18.69 -2.72
N GLN A 383 -11.07 -17.89 -1.98
CA GLN A 383 -11.87 -16.83 -2.57
C GLN A 383 -11.02 -15.71 -3.19
N TYR A 384 -9.89 -15.36 -2.56
CA TYR A 384 -9.00 -14.33 -3.06
C TYR A 384 -8.41 -14.70 -4.42
N HIS A 385 -8.00 -15.96 -4.62
CA HIS A 385 -7.56 -16.43 -5.93
C HIS A 385 -8.68 -16.37 -6.97
N LEU A 386 -9.91 -16.78 -6.62
CA LEU A 386 -11.06 -16.67 -7.52
C LEU A 386 -11.34 -15.22 -7.90
N TYR A 387 -11.32 -14.32 -6.92
CA TYR A 387 -11.48 -12.87 -7.12
C TYR A 387 -10.39 -12.31 -8.05
N ALA A 388 -9.12 -12.57 -7.74
CA ALA A 388 -7.98 -12.06 -8.49
C ALA A 388 -7.91 -12.58 -9.93
N SER A 389 -8.50 -13.75 -10.20
CA SER A 389 -8.61 -14.30 -11.57
C SER A 389 -9.77 -13.71 -12.38
N GLY A 390 -10.72 -13.04 -11.73
CA GLY A 390 -11.88 -12.42 -12.36
C GLY A 390 -11.63 -10.97 -12.78
N GLU A 391 -12.53 -10.42 -13.60
CA GLU A 391 -12.48 -9.01 -14.06
C GLU A 391 -13.31 -8.07 -13.15
N GLN A 392 -14.02 -8.62 -12.17
CA GLN A 392 -14.92 -7.85 -11.32
C GLN A 392 -14.19 -7.08 -10.22
N SER A 393 -14.76 -5.94 -9.80
CA SER A 393 -14.30 -5.22 -8.62
C SER A 393 -14.60 -6.02 -7.34
N SER A 394 -13.88 -5.74 -6.25
CA SER A 394 -14.14 -6.34 -4.94
C SER A 394 -15.54 -6.00 -4.41
N ILE A 395 -16.05 -4.82 -4.76
CA ILE A 395 -17.42 -4.38 -4.49
C ILE A 395 -18.41 -5.32 -5.17
N GLU A 396 -18.23 -5.58 -6.47
CA GLU A 396 -19.11 -6.48 -7.22
C GLU A 396 -18.99 -7.92 -6.75
N TYR A 397 -17.77 -8.38 -6.44
CA TYR A 397 -17.52 -9.69 -5.85
C TYR A 397 -18.32 -9.89 -4.55
N ARG A 398 -18.27 -8.92 -3.63
CA ARG A 398 -19.06 -8.94 -2.39
C ARG A 398 -20.56 -8.84 -2.65
N ARG A 399 -21.00 -8.03 -3.62
CA ARG A 399 -22.42 -7.91 -4.00
C ARG A 399 -22.98 -9.25 -4.44
N GLN A 400 -22.27 -9.94 -5.34
CA GLN A 400 -22.67 -11.26 -5.84
C GLN A 400 -22.67 -12.31 -4.73
N HIS A 401 -21.67 -12.30 -3.86
CA HIS A 401 -21.61 -13.20 -2.70
C HIS A 401 -22.82 -13.04 -1.78
N LEU A 402 -23.16 -11.80 -1.40
CA LEU A 402 -24.31 -11.53 -0.53
C LEU A 402 -25.62 -11.97 -1.18
N LEU A 403 -25.80 -11.69 -2.47
CA LEU A 403 -27.01 -12.09 -3.20
C LEU A 403 -27.14 -13.60 -3.36
N SER A 404 -26.03 -14.33 -3.58
CA SER A 404 -26.06 -15.78 -3.75
C SER A 404 -26.32 -16.53 -2.42
N THR A 405 -25.94 -15.92 -1.29
CA THR A 405 -26.09 -16.49 0.05
C THR A 405 -27.26 -15.88 0.85
N ASN A 406 -28.09 -15.04 0.22
CA ASN A 406 -29.19 -14.32 0.85
C ASN A 406 -30.20 -15.24 1.59
N HIS A 407 -30.47 -16.42 1.07
CA HIS A 407 -31.43 -17.37 1.66
C HIS A 407 -30.99 -17.87 3.04
N GLU A 408 -29.69 -17.88 3.32
CA GLU A 408 -29.12 -18.24 4.62
C GLU A 408 -28.89 -16.98 5.49
N LEU A 409 -28.42 -15.88 4.88
CA LEU A 409 -28.05 -14.67 5.62
C LEU A 409 -29.21 -13.73 5.92
N CYS A 410 -30.39 -13.86 5.28
CA CYS A 410 -31.50 -12.93 5.42
C CYS A 410 -32.11 -12.84 6.83
N ARG A 411 -31.84 -13.83 7.69
CA ARG A 411 -32.28 -13.85 9.09
C ARG A 411 -31.29 -13.17 10.03
N VAL A 412 -30.04 -13.01 9.59
CA VAL A 412 -28.98 -12.45 10.42
C VAL A 412 -29.21 -10.95 10.59
N GLN A 413 -29.57 -10.54 11.80
CA GLN A 413 -29.79 -9.15 12.17
C GLN A 413 -28.76 -8.69 13.21
N SER A 414 -28.34 -7.43 13.08
CA SER A 414 -27.44 -6.76 14.02
C SER A 414 -27.76 -5.27 14.05
N ASP A 415 -27.64 -4.66 15.21
CA ASP A 415 -27.64 -3.21 15.44
C ASP A 415 -26.22 -2.67 15.71
N LYS A 416 -25.21 -3.55 15.77
CA LYS A 416 -23.82 -3.19 16.13
C LYS A 416 -22.90 -3.11 14.93
N ILE A 417 -23.06 -3.98 13.95
CA ILE A 417 -22.12 -4.11 12.82
C ILE A 417 -22.81 -3.90 11.49
N CYS A 418 -22.08 -3.35 10.53
CA CYS A 418 -22.50 -3.34 9.15
C CYS A 418 -22.47 -4.75 8.58
N LEU A 419 -23.63 -5.29 8.23
CA LEU A 419 -23.73 -6.66 7.71
C LEU A 419 -23.22 -6.82 6.27
N TYR A 420 -22.94 -5.71 5.58
CA TYR A 420 -22.35 -5.74 4.23
C TYR A 420 -20.82 -5.90 4.29
N CYS A 421 -20.12 -5.01 5.00
CA CYS A 421 -18.66 -5.07 5.05
C CYS A 421 -18.10 -5.86 6.24
N LEU A 422 -18.88 -6.10 7.31
CA LEU A 422 -18.47 -6.75 8.56
C LEU A 422 -17.28 -6.09 9.31
N VAL A 423 -16.61 -5.10 8.73
CA VAL A 423 -15.45 -4.43 9.31
C VAL A 423 -15.81 -3.13 10.05
N ARG A 424 -16.99 -2.55 9.76
CA ARG A 424 -17.43 -1.26 10.35
C ARG A 424 -18.69 -1.42 11.20
N THR A 425 -18.88 -0.49 12.13
CA THR A 425 -20.08 -0.37 12.97
C THR A 425 -21.31 -0.03 12.14
N ALA A 426 -22.48 -0.52 12.55
CA ALA A 426 -23.77 -0.14 11.97
C ALA A 426 -24.09 1.33 12.27
N GLN A 427 -24.56 2.07 11.27
CA GLN A 427 -24.95 3.49 11.41
C GLN A 427 -26.35 3.75 10.83
N HIS A 428 -26.76 2.95 9.84
CA HIS A 428 -28.04 3.08 9.16
C HIS A 428 -28.79 1.75 9.16
N SER A 429 -30.10 1.81 9.39
CA SER A 429 -31.01 0.68 9.22
C SER A 429 -31.77 0.85 7.92
N GLN A 430 -31.74 -0.17 7.06
CA GLN A 430 -32.63 -0.22 5.90
C GLN A 430 -34.08 -0.45 6.33
N VAL A 431 -35.04 -0.21 5.43
CA VAL A 431 -36.47 -0.48 5.69
C VAL A 431 -36.73 -1.93 6.13
N CYS A 432 -35.92 -2.87 5.64
CA CYS A 432 -35.97 -4.28 6.04
C CYS A 432 -35.25 -4.60 7.36
N CYS A 433 -34.80 -3.58 8.10
CA CYS A 433 -34.06 -3.64 9.36
C CYS A 433 -32.62 -4.19 9.29
N HIS A 434 -32.11 -4.60 8.12
CA HIS A 434 -30.68 -4.87 7.97
C HIS A 434 -29.86 -3.58 8.03
N THR A 435 -28.74 -3.64 8.74
CA THR A 435 -27.93 -2.47 9.05
C THR A 435 -26.65 -2.37 8.22
N ILE A 436 -26.26 -1.14 7.91
CA ILE A 436 -25.05 -0.80 7.15
C ILE A 436 -24.31 0.42 7.76
N CYS A 437 -23.03 0.57 7.45
CA CYS A 437 -22.21 1.73 7.83
C CYS A 437 -22.34 2.87 6.81
N ASP A 438 -21.71 4.01 7.04
CA ASP A 438 -21.67 5.18 6.13
C ASP A 438 -20.96 4.91 4.80
N LEU A 439 -20.01 3.98 4.78
CA LEU A 439 -19.23 3.69 3.58
C LEU A 439 -20.01 2.78 2.61
N CYS A 440 -20.79 1.84 3.12
CA CYS A 440 -21.48 0.87 2.26
C CYS A 440 -22.51 1.49 1.30
N PRO A 441 -23.28 2.54 1.65
CA PRO A 441 -24.11 3.27 0.71
C PRO A 441 -23.30 3.88 -0.45
N GLN A 442 -22.09 4.37 -0.17
CA GLN A 442 -21.20 4.93 -1.20
C GLN A 442 -20.66 3.86 -2.14
N LEU A 443 -20.42 2.65 -1.63
CA LEU A 443 -19.89 1.53 -2.42
C LEU A 443 -20.99 0.79 -3.20
N PHE A 444 -22.15 0.58 -2.58
CA PHE A 444 -23.19 -0.32 -3.10
C PHE A 444 -24.44 0.38 -3.60
N GLY A 445 -24.68 1.62 -3.19
CA GLY A 445 -25.85 2.43 -3.54
C GLY A 445 -25.63 3.30 -4.77
N ASN A 446 -26.68 4.05 -5.12
CA ASN A 446 -26.64 5.04 -6.20
C ASN A 446 -26.58 6.44 -5.60
N ALA A 447 -25.62 7.27 -6.03
CA ALA A 447 -25.55 8.66 -5.62
C ALA A 447 -26.77 9.45 -6.11
N ALA A 448 -27.33 10.32 -5.27
CA ALA A 448 -28.37 11.25 -5.68
C ALA A 448 -27.82 12.28 -6.67
N PRO A 449 -28.56 12.64 -7.73
CA PRO A 449 -28.09 13.60 -8.73
C PRO A 449 -28.06 15.05 -8.22
N ASP A 450 -28.84 15.36 -7.18
CA ASP A 450 -29.12 16.71 -6.68
C ASP A 450 -28.68 16.94 -5.21
N ALA A 451 -28.16 15.92 -4.54
CA ALA A 451 -27.67 16.01 -3.17
C ALA A 451 -26.31 15.32 -3.02
N GLU A 452 -25.28 16.10 -2.67
CA GLU A 452 -23.96 15.57 -2.35
C GLU A 452 -24.04 14.69 -1.09
N TYR A 453 -23.37 13.54 -1.11
CA TYR A 453 -23.33 12.57 0.00
C TYR A 453 -24.68 11.92 0.39
N GLN A 454 -25.69 12.03 -0.46
CA GLN A 454 -26.92 11.24 -0.35
C GLN A 454 -26.89 10.03 -1.29
N PHE A 455 -27.25 8.86 -0.77
CA PHE A 455 -27.21 7.60 -1.50
C PHE A 455 -28.53 6.84 -1.38
N SER A 456 -29.01 6.31 -2.49
CA SER A 456 -30.20 5.46 -2.56
C SER A 456 -29.82 3.99 -2.65
N MET A 457 -30.28 3.20 -1.69
CA MET A 457 -30.19 1.74 -1.68
C MET A 457 -31.45 1.15 -2.32
N VAL A 458 -31.35 0.68 -3.57
CA VAL A 458 -32.50 0.16 -4.35
C VAL A 458 -32.97 -1.23 -3.87
N GLY A 459 -32.17 -1.90 -3.04
CA GLY A 459 -32.57 -3.11 -2.35
C GLY A 459 -31.54 -3.61 -1.34
N CYS A 460 -31.98 -4.55 -0.52
CA CYS A 460 -31.13 -5.21 0.46
C CYS A 460 -30.41 -6.41 -0.16
N LEU A 461 -29.09 -6.47 -0.06
CA LEU A 461 -28.28 -7.58 -0.57
C LEU A 461 -28.41 -8.85 0.29
N LEU A 462 -28.91 -8.73 1.52
CA LEU A 462 -29.05 -9.85 2.46
C LEU A 462 -30.40 -10.55 2.36
N CYS A 463 -31.49 -9.81 2.18
CA CYS A 463 -32.85 -10.38 2.11
C CYS A 463 -33.59 -10.11 0.80
N ASN A 464 -32.95 -9.43 -0.16
CA ASN A 464 -33.52 -9.09 -1.46
C ASN A 464 -34.81 -8.24 -1.40
N SER A 465 -35.04 -7.55 -0.28
CA SER A 465 -36.10 -6.53 -0.19
C SER A 465 -35.87 -5.46 -1.25
N ARG A 466 -36.94 -5.06 -1.94
CA ARG A 466 -36.94 -4.00 -2.96
C ARG A 466 -37.33 -2.63 -2.40
N ALA A 467 -37.45 -2.52 -1.08
CA ALA A 467 -37.75 -1.25 -0.44
C ALA A 467 -36.53 -0.32 -0.56
N VAL A 468 -36.74 0.84 -1.20
CA VAL A 468 -35.69 1.85 -1.36
C VAL A 468 -35.43 2.51 -0.01
N THR A 469 -34.16 2.61 0.39
CA THR A 469 -33.73 3.37 1.56
C THR A 469 -32.82 4.50 1.09
N THR A 470 -33.19 5.74 1.39
CA THR A 470 -32.32 6.91 1.20
C THR A 470 -31.46 7.10 2.45
N ILE A 471 -30.17 7.31 2.25
CA ILE A 471 -29.19 7.45 3.32
C ILE A 471 -28.36 8.69 3.07
N ASP A 472 -28.37 9.58 4.05
CA ASP A 472 -27.49 10.76 4.09
C ASP A 472 -26.24 10.40 4.88
N VAL A 473 -25.08 10.60 4.25
CA VAL A 473 -23.78 10.38 4.88
C VAL A 473 -23.17 11.73 5.21
N LEU A 474 -22.62 11.86 6.43
CA LEU A 474 -21.94 13.07 6.83
C LEU A 474 -20.73 13.34 5.90
N PRO A 475 -20.62 14.52 5.27
CA PRO A 475 -19.49 14.85 4.43
C PRO A 475 -18.16 14.78 5.20
N PRO A 476 -17.06 14.30 4.59
CA PRO A 476 -15.76 14.18 5.27
C PRO A 476 -15.18 15.51 5.79
N THR A 477 -15.65 16.64 5.25
CA THR A 477 -15.23 17.99 5.63
C THR A 477 -16.08 18.60 6.74
N MET A 478 -17.13 17.89 7.18
CA MET A 478 -18.04 18.34 8.24
C MET A 478 -17.75 17.56 9.52
N ASN A 479 -17.67 18.28 10.64
CA ASN A 479 -17.65 17.65 11.95
C ASN A 479 -19.08 17.34 12.38
N PRO A 480 -19.33 16.22 13.07
CA PRO A 480 -20.65 15.91 13.58
C PRO A 480 -21.11 16.98 14.58
N THR A 481 -22.33 17.47 14.39
CA THR A 481 -22.97 18.45 15.26
C THR A 481 -23.83 17.72 16.29
N VAL A 482 -23.43 17.83 17.55
CA VAL A 482 -24.12 17.19 18.68
C VAL A 482 -24.85 18.25 19.50
N LEU A 483 -26.15 18.07 19.69
CA LEU A 483 -26.97 18.88 20.60
C LEU A 483 -27.22 18.09 21.88
N ALA A 484 -26.76 18.59 23.02
CA ALA A 484 -27.02 17.98 24.33
C ALA A 484 -27.91 18.90 25.18
N ILE A 485 -28.99 18.34 25.74
CA ILE A 485 -29.94 19.06 26.59
C ILE A 485 -30.08 18.35 27.93
N ASP A 486 -29.65 19.05 28.98
CA ASP A 486 -29.75 18.57 30.35
C ASP A 486 -31.19 18.61 30.89
N GLY A 487 -31.51 17.62 31.73
CA GLY A 487 -32.76 17.54 32.46
C GLY A 487 -32.86 18.58 33.58
N GLY A 488 -33.93 19.37 33.58
CA GLY A 488 -34.19 20.41 34.57
C GLY A 488 -35.64 20.49 35.08
N GLY A 489 -36.49 19.51 34.71
CA GLY A 489 -37.93 19.53 35.02
C GLY A 489 -38.61 20.72 34.35
N VAL A 490 -39.35 21.52 35.11
CA VAL A 490 -40.01 22.75 34.60
C VAL A 490 -39.04 23.77 33.99
N ARG A 491 -37.73 23.69 34.31
CA ARG A 491 -36.69 24.55 33.72
C ARG A 491 -36.29 24.13 32.30
N GLY A 492 -36.83 23.03 31.78
CA GLY A 492 -36.63 22.58 30.39
C GLY A 492 -37.10 23.58 29.32
N GLY A 493 -37.91 24.58 29.70
CA GLY A 493 -38.26 25.69 28.80
C GLY A 493 -37.08 26.58 28.41
N ILE A 494 -36.03 26.67 29.24
CA ILE A 494 -34.86 27.54 28.94
C ILE A 494 -34.08 27.04 27.72
N PRO A 495 -33.67 25.76 27.63
CA PRO A 495 -33.09 25.22 26.40
C PRO A 495 -34.00 25.39 25.17
N LEU A 496 -35.32 25.24 25.33
CA LEU A 496 -36.28 25.39 24.24
C LEU A 496 -36.25 26.81 23.65
N GLU A 497 -36.17 27.83 24.51
CA GLU A 497 -36.05 29.23 24.09
C GLU A 497 -34.77 29.47 23.29
N TYR A 498 -33.64 28.88 23.71
CA TYR A 498 -32.40 28.95 22.93
C TYR A 498 -32.53 28.27 21.56
N LEU A 499 -33.19 27.12 21.47
CA LEU A 499 -33.43 26.46 20.17
C LEU A 499 -34.32 27.30 19.25
N LEU A 500 -35.33 27.97 19.81
CA LEU A 500 -36.17 28.92 19.05
C LEU A 500 -35.35 30.10 18.53
N LEU A 501 -34.52 30.72 19.38
CA LEU A 501 -33.64 31.82 18.97
C LEU A 501 -32.64 31.40 17.88
N ILE A 502 -32.09 30.19 17.99
CA ILE A 502 -31.22 29.63 16.95
C ILE A 502 -32.02 29.43 15.65
N GLN A 503 -33.21 28.82 15.71
CA GLN A 503 -34.07 28.62 14.55
C GLN A 503 -34.49 29.93 13.89
N GLU A 504 -34.78 30.98 14.67
CA GLU A 504 -35.08 32.31 14.17
C GLU A 504 -33.87 32.92 13.43
N SER A 505 -32.65 32.71 13.94
CA SER A 505 -31.42 33.18 13.31
C SER A 505 -31.09 32.45 12.00
N LEU A 506 -31.43 31.16 11.91
CA LEU A 506 -31.28 30.35 10.70
C LEU A 506 -32.33 30.69 9.63
N GLY A 507 -33.47 31.23 10.04
CA GLY A 507 -34.61 31.51 9.17
C GLY A 507 -35.44 30.27 8.83
N PRO A 508 -36.51 30.42 8.04
CA PRO A 508 -37.50 29.36 7.80
C PRO A 508 -37.04 28.28 6.81
N GLU A 509 -36.03 28.57 5.99
CA GLU A 509 -35.54 27.64 4.95
C GLU A 509 -34.49 26.64 5.48
N CYS A 510 -33.89 26.91 6.64
CA CYS A 510 -32.87 26.06 7.26
C CYS A 510 -33.37 25.61 8.63
N LYS A 511 -33.85 24.36 8.73
CA LYS A 511 -34.33 23.84 10.00
C LYS A 511 -33.15 23.43 10.86
N LEU A 512 -33.17 23.84 12.13
CA LEU A 512 -32.17 23.44 13.12
C LEU A 512 -32.05 21.91 13.24
N ALA A 513 -33.15 21.19 13.09
CA ALA A 513 -33.16 19.73 13.11
C ALA A 513 -32.31 19.09 12.00
N ASP A 514 -32.18 19.76 10.86
CA ASP A 514 -31.40 19.28 9.71
C ASP A 514 -29.89 19.54 9.90
N LEU A 515 -29.51 20.33 10.92
CA LEU A 515 -28.12 20.66 11.25
C LEU A 515 -27.57 19.85 12.42
N VAL A 516 -28.39 19.03 13.07
CA VAL A 516 -28.01 18.27 14.26
C VAL A 516 -27.95 16.79 13.92
N ASP A 517 -26.74 16.23 13.95
CA ASP A 517 -26.48 14.81 13.64
C ASP A 517 -26.82 13.89 14.81
N LEU A 518 -26.71 14.38 16.04
CA LEU A 518 -27.08 13.65 17.25
C LEU A 518 -27.66 14.58 18.30
N ALA A 519 -28.88 14.31 18.73
CA ALA A 519 -29.50 15.00 19.86
C ALA A 519 -29.52 14.08 21.10
N VAL A 520 -28.98 14.54 22.23
CA VAL A 520 -28.91 13.80 23.49
C VAL A 520 -29.71 14.56 24.55
N GLY A 521 -30.65 13.88 25.19
CA GLY A 521 -31.47 14.44 26.26
C GLY A 521 -31.43 13.60 27.53
N SER A 522 -31.48 14.24 28.69
CA SER A 522 -31.71 13.57 29.98
C SER A 522 -32.99 14.10 30.65
N SER A 523 -33.82 13.23 31.25
CA SER A 523 -35.07 13.61 31.93
C SER A 523 -35.94 14.55 31.08
N SER A 524 -36.28 15.77 31.50
CA SER A 524 -37.08 16.72 30.69
C SER A 524 -36.43 17.12 29.36
N GLY A 525 -35.11 16.96 29.22
CA GLY A 525 -34.40 17.15 27.96
C GLY A 525 -34.75 16.10 26.90
N GLU A 526 -35.20 14.91 27.31
CA GLU A 526 -35.66 13.83 26.41
C GLU A 526 -36.85 14.25 25.56
N GLU A 527 -37.79 14.98 26.14
CA GLU A 527 -38.95 15.53 25.42
C GLU A 527 -38.51 16.58 24.39
N CYS A 528 -37.51 17.40 24.73
CA CYS A 528 -37.00 18.45 23.85
C CYS A 528 -36.29 17.89 22.62
N VAL A 529 -35.51 16.81 22.79
CA VAL A 529 -34.78 16.17 21.68
C VAL A 529 -35.65 15.22 20.84
N SER A 530 -36.90 14.98 21.23
CA SER A 530 -37.81 14.05 20.55
C SER A 530 -38.13 14.44 19.10
N CYS A 531 -38.03 15.72 18.75
CA CYS A 531 -38.26 16.22 17.41
C CYS A 531 -37.08 16.00 16.44
N PHE A 532 -35.93 15.53 16.93
CA PHE A 532 -34.76 15.27 16.11
C PHE A 532 -34.75 13.82 15.58
N PRO A 533 -34.26 13.60 14.35
CA PRO A 533 -34.29 12.29 13.69
C PRO A 533 -33.38 11.26 14.35
N TYR A 534 -32.17 11.66 14.77
CA TYR A 534 -31.23 10.81 15.51
C TYR A 534 -31.12 11.30 16.96
N ARG A 535 -31.72 10.54 17.88
CA ARG A 535 -31.85 10.93 19.29
C ARG A 535 -31.44 9.82 20.24
N PHE A 536 -30.76 10.22 21.32
CA PHE A 536 -30.42 9.35 22.43
C PHE A 536 -31.11 9.85 23.71
N LEU A 537 -31.88 8.96 24.34
CA LEU A 537 -32.60 9.25 25.58
C LEU A 537 -31.84 8.62 26.74
N CYS A 538 -31.25 9.46 27.60
CA CYS A 538 -30.42 9.00 28.70
C CYS A 538 -31.31 8.57 29.88
N SER A 539 -31.89 7.36 29.80
CA SER A 539 -32.62 6.76 30.91
C SER A 539 -31.64 6.31 32.00
N TYR A 540 -31.89 6.74 33.24
CA TYR A 540 -31.08 6.45 34.44
C TYR A 540 -30.41 5.05 34.42
N LEU A 541 -29.07 5.03 34.34
CA LEU A 541 -28.26 3.87 34.72
C LEU A 541 -28.47 3.61 36.23
N PRO A 542 -28.83 2.39 36.66
CA PRO A 542 -28.88 2.08 38.09
C PRO A 542 -27.46 2.19 38.67
N HIS A 543 -27.35 2.98 39.75
CA HIS A 543 -26.18 3.25 40.56
C HIS A 543 -25.01 2.26 40.42
N LEU A 544 -23.90 2.74 39.85
CA LEU A 544 -22.58 2.20 40.17
C LEU A 544 -22.37 2.37 41.69
N PRO A 545 -22.01 1.30 42.43
CA PRO A 545 -21.71 1.44 43.85
C PRO A 545 -20.46 2.31 44.01
N GLU A 546 -20.54 3.31 44.89
CA GLU A 546 -19.40 4.13 45.26
C GLU A 546 -18.26 3.23 45.81
N PRO A 547 -17.00 3.51 45.45
CA PRO A 547 -15.87 2.81 46.03
C PRO A 547 -15.78 3.14 47.52
N SER A 548 -15.73 2.10 48.36
CA SER A 548 -15.42 2.22 49.79
C SER A 548 -13.92 2.18 50.02
#